data_AF-A0A9P9EPT3-F1
#
_entry.id   AF-A0A9P9EPT3-F1
#
_cell.length_a   1.000
_cell.length_b   1.000
_cell.length_c   1.000
_cell.angle_alpha   90.00
_cell.angle_beta   90.00
_cell.angle_gamma   90.00
#
_symmetry.space_group_name_H-M   'P 1'
#
loop_
_entity.id
_entity.type
_entity.pdbx_description
1 polymer ?
#
loop_
_entity_poly.entity_id
_entity_poly.type
_entity_poly.pdbx_seq_one_letter_code
_entity_poly.pdbx_strand_id
1 'polypeptide(L)'
;MVSKVKNAKTPVKALNRAAKPTKPTKPTKPTKPTKTSKPPAPPRTDMLLAMNDPYMQETIERTKTYEFRKYNMAGVERIRFYRTAPHSAITHVCEVDAAATRNSGDAALPRDGLGNKEYNGRHADWDGCDYAYRIKYVREIDCGGIPLALMKNNGVRAAPQGRMMLPQSIAAQYD
;
A
#
# COMPACT_ATOMS: atom_id res chain seq x y z
N MET A 1 45.81 46.02 -22.77
CA MET A 1 46.88 47.00 -22.51
C MET A 1 46.31 48.13 -21.66
N VAL A 2 46.95 48.35 -20.50
CA VAL A 2 47.00 49.58 -19.68
C VAL A 2 45.76 50.02 -18.87
N SER A 3 45.90 49.75 -17.57
CA SER A 3 45.33 50.40 -16.38
C SER A 3 45.12 51.91 -16.46
N LYS A 4 44.20 52.46 -15.64
CA LYS A 4 44.52 53.67 -14.87
C LYS A 4 43.68 53.83 -13.59
N VAL A 5 44.45 53.92 -12.52
CA VAL A 5 44.15 54.25 -11.12
C VAL A 5 43.70 55.70 -10.98
N LYS A 6 42.85 56.04 -10.00
CA LYS A 6 42.98 57.29 -9.22
C LYS A 6 42.61 57.09 -7.73
N ASN A 7 43.48 57.67 -6.91
CA ASN A 7 43.60 57.68 -5.45
C ASN A 7 42.75 58.79 -4.77
N ALA A 8 42.55 58.64 -3.44
CA ALA A 8 42.71 59.63 -2.34
C ALA A 8 41.60 59.46 -1.26
N LYS A 9 41.83 59.00 -0.01
CA LYS A 9 42.40 59.66 1.21
C LYS A 9 41.81 61.08 1.43
N THR A 10 41.22 61.51 2.56
CA THR A 10 41.36 61.30 4.04
C THR A 10 40.18 62.11 4.71
N PRO A 11 40.01 62.36 6.04
CA PRO A 11 40.58 61.79 7.27
C PRO A 11 39.57 61.49 8.43
N VAL A 12 40.14 60.83 9.44
CA VAL A 12 39.76 60.58 10.84
C VAL A 12 39.04 61.70 11.63
N LYS A 13 38.14 61.32 12.55
CA LYS A 13 38.16 61.83 13.93
C LYS A 13 37.59 60.83 14.94
N ALA A 14 38.31 60.71 16.05
CA ALA A 14 38.16 59.75 17.14
C ALA A 14 37.29 60.27 18.31
N LEU A 15 37.27 59.46 19.38
CA LEU A 15 36.64 59.57 20.73
C LEU A 15 35.28 58.84 20.83
N ASN A 16 34.96 58.03 21.84
CA ASN A 16 35.59 57.82 23.14
C ASN A 16 35.19 56.49 23.80
N ARG A 17 36.04 56.07 24.74
CA ARG A 17 35.99 54.94 25.68
C ARG A 17 34.65 54.75 26.41
N ALA A 18 34.28 53.48 26.68
CA ALA A 18 34.45 52.83 28.00
C ALA A 18 33.67 51.50 28.07
N ALA A 19 34.36 50.44 28.47
CA ALA A 19 33.78 49.12 28.73
C ALA A 19 33.03 49.07 30.07
N LYS A 20 31.94 48.30 30.13
CA LYS A 20 31.30 47.82 31.37
C LYS A 20 30.93 46.34 31.25
N PRO A 21 30.91 45.58 32.37
CA PRO A 21 31.20 44.15 32.41
C PRO A 21 29.99 43.25 32.13
N THR A 22 30.26 42.10 31.51
CA THR A 22 29.31 41.02 31.21
C THR A 22 28.94 40.23 32.46
N LYS A 23 27.62 40.02 32.68
CA LYS A 23 27.08 39.10 33.69
C LYS A 23 27.31 37.63 33.29
N PRO A 24 27.60 36.72 34.23
CA PRO A 24 27.74 35.30 33.95
C PRO A 24 26.37 34.64 33.70
N THR A 25 26.28 33.87 32.61
CA THR A 25 25.13 33.05 32.22
C THR A 25 25.05 31.75 33.03
N LYS A 26 23.82 31.38 33.39
CA LYS A 26 23.44 30.22 34.21
C LYS A 26 23.56 28.91 33.40
N PRO A 27 24.02 27.79 33.99
CA PRO A 27 24.20 26.53 33.26
C PRO A 27 22.85 25.89 32.87
N THR A 28 22.76 25.46 31.61
CA THR A 28 21.63 24.75 31.01
C THR A 28 21.54 23.30 31.48
N LYS A 29 20.30 22.84 31.74
CA LYS A 29 19.95 21.49 32.21
C LYS A 29 20.23 20.43 31.11
N PRO A 30 20.59 19.18 31.47
CA PRO A 30 20.86 18.12 30.50
C PRO A 30 19.60 17.68 29.75
N THR A 31 19.69 17.62 28.42
CA THR A 31 18.64 17.16 27.51
C THR A 31 18.46 15.64 27.63
N LYS A 32 17.22 15.20 27.74
CA LYS A 32 16.81 13.78 27.85
C LYS A 32 17.12 13.02 26.54
N PRO A 33 17.59 11.77 26.58
CA PRO A 33 17.98 11.03 25.38
C PRO A 33 16.79 10.77 24.44
N THR A 34 17.01 11.07 23.17
CA THR A 34 16.09 10.87 22.05
C THR A 34 15.79 9.37 21.89
N LYS A 35 14.50 9.01 21.93
CA LYS A 35 14.05 7.63 21.66
C LYS A 35 14.43 7.25 20.23
N THR A 36 15.24 6.21 20.06
CA THR A 36 15.47 5.53 18.79
C THR A 36 14.13 4.98 18.27
N SER A 37 13.64 5.52 17.15
CA SER A 37 12.44 5.04 16.47
C SER A 37 12.72 3.67 15.84
N LYS A 38 11.90 2.68 16.17
CA LYS A 38 11.88 1.37 15.51
C LYS A 38 11.72 1.56 13.99
N PRO A 39 12.39 0.78 13.13
CA PRO A 39 12.19 0.86 11.69
C PRO A 39 10.70 0.65 11.33
N PRO A 40 10.20 1.34 10.29
CA PRO A 40 8.80 1.23 9.88
C PRO A 40 8.48 -0.22 9.52
N ALA A 41 7.31 -0.68 9.96
CA ALA A 41 6.83 -2.01 9.59
C ALA A 41 6.70 -2.10 8.06
N PRO A 42 6.97 -3.27 7.45
CA PRO A 42 6.86 -3.43 6.01
C PRO A 42 5.43 -3.11 5.54
N PRO A 43 5.27 -2.56 4.33
CA PRO A 43 3.95 -2.24 3.77
C PRO A 43 3.10 -3.51 3.68
N ARG A 44 1.81 -3.37 3.97
CA ARG A 44 0.85 -4.47 3.88
C ARG A 44 0.33 -4.52 2.44
N THR A 45 0.77 -5.50 1.67
CA THR A 45 0.42 -5.65 0.24
C THR A 45 -0.59 -6.78 -0.01
N ASP A 46 -0.92 -7.56 1.02
CA ASP A 46 -1.92 -8.63 0.98
C ASP A 46 -3.33 -8.11 1.32
N MET A 47 -4.25 -8.25 0.37
CA MET A 47 -5.68 -8.04 0.58
C MET A 47 -6.40 -9.36 0.84
N LEU A 48 -7.30 -9.40 1.81
CA LEU A 48 -8.19 -10.53 2.07
C LEU A 48 -9.58 -10.26 1.50
N LEU A 49 -10.04 -11.12 0.59
CA LEU A 49 -11.34 -11.01 -0.09
C LEU A 49 -12.19 -12.25 0.16
N ALA A 50 -13.47 -12.05 0.47
CA ALA A 50 -14.44 -13.14 0.50
C ALA A 50 -14.82 -13.57 -0.92
N MET A 51 -14.89 -14.89 -1.14
CA MET A 51 -15.21 -15.50 -2.43
C MET A 51 -16.09 -16.74 -2.21
N ASN A 52 -17.11 -16.93 -3.05
CA ASN A 52 -17.87 -18.18 -3.04
C ASN A 52 -17.18 -19.25 -3.90
N ASP A 53 -17.65 -20.48 -3.83
CA ASP A 53 -16.97 -21.58 -4.52
C ASP A 53 -16.97 -21.48 -6.04
N PRO A 54 -18.12 -21.23 -6.70
CA PRO A 54 -18.16 -21.16 -8.16
C PRO A 54 -17.20 -20.12 -8.74
N TYR A 55 -17.15 -18.91 -8.17
CA TYR A 55 -16.24 -17.86 -8.65
C TYR A 55 -14.76 -18.17 -8.37
N MET A 56 -14.47 -18.93 -7.30
CA MET A 56 -13.12 -19.40 -7.03
C MET A 56 -12.67 -20.42 -8.09
N GLN A 57 -13.55 -21.33 -8.52
CA GLN A 57 -13.23 -22.30 -9.58
C GLN A 57 -12.87 -21.60 -10.89
N GLU A 58 -13.60 -20.57 -11.28
CA GLU A 58 -13.29 -19.77 -12.48
C GLU A 58 -11.87 -19.16 -12.41
N THR A 59 -11.43 -18.78 -11.21
CA THR A 59 -10.08 -18.25 -10.98
C THR A 59 -9.03 -19.36 -11.05
N ILE A 60 -9.31 -20.54 -10.46
CA ILE A 60 -8.41 -21.71 -10.47
C ILE A 60 -8.22 -22.23 -11.90
N GLU A 61 -9.31 -22.36 -12.65
CA GLU A 61 -9.33 -22.78 -14.06
C GLU A 61 -8.78 -21.72 -15.00
N ARG A 62 -8.52 -20.51 -14.49
CA ARG A 62 -8.04 -19.33 -15.24
C ARG A 62 -9.00 -18.88 -16.35
N THR A 63 -10.26 -19.26 -16.27
CA THR A 63 -11.31 -18.73 -17.14
C THR A 63 -11.61 -17.27 -16.78
N LYS A 64 -11.57 -16.94 -15.49
CA LYS A 64 -11.54 -15.58 -14.96
C LYS A 64 -10.10 -15.10 -14.81
N THR A 65 -9.68 -14.16 -15.67
CA THR A 65 -8.29 -13.67 -15.71
C THR A 65 -8.07 -12.36 -14.96
N TYR A 66 -9.14 -11.68 -14.56
CA TYR A 66 -9.10 -10.44 -13.78
C TYR A 66 -10.07 -10.51 -12.60
N GLU A 67 -9.67 -9.96 -11.46
CA GLU A 67 -10.56 -9.67 -10.34
C GLU A 67 -11.04 -8.22 -10.45
N PHE A 68 -12.36 -8.01 -10.45
CA PHE A 68 -12.95 -6.70 -10.69
C PHE A 68 -13.54 -6.12 -9.41
N ARG A 69 -13.29 -4.83 -9.15
CA ARG A 69 -13.75 -4.17 -7.93
C ARG A 69 -14.29 -2.77 -8.21
N LYS A 70 -15.25 -2.37 -7.38
CA LYS A 70 -15.77 -1.00 -7.35
C LYS A 70 -14.87 0.01 -6.66
N TYR A 71 -13.73 -0.45 -6.18
CA TYR A 71 -12.82 0.34 -5.37
C TYR A 71 -11.38 -0.01 -5.70
N ASN A 72 -10.50 0.97 -5.53
CA ASN A 72 -9.07 0.75 -5.61
C ASN A 72 -8.55 0.04 -4.34
N MET A 73 -7.69 -0.93 -4.54
CA MET A 73 -6.83 -1.63 -3.60
C MET A 73 -5.38 -1.20 -3.88
N ALA A 74 -5.07 0.08 -3.66
CA ALA A 74 -3.77 0.64 -4.02
C ALA A 74 -2.63 -0.07 -3.27
N GLY A 75 -1.57 -0.45 -4.00
CA GLY A 75 -0.42 -1.16 -3.46
C GLY A 75 -0.67 -2.64 -3.15
N VAL A 76 -1.80 -3.21 -3.59
CA VAL A 76 -2.00 -4.66 -3.49
C VAL A 76 -1.06 -5.39 -4.45
N GLU A 77 -0.43 -6.44 -3.95
CA GLU A 77 0.39 -7.37 -4.74
C GLU A 77 -0.22 -8.77 -4.73
N ARG A 78 -0.94 -9.10 -3.64
CA ARG A 78 -1.55 -10.41 -3.45
C ARG A 78 -2.97 -10.29 -2.91
N ILE A 79 -3.85 -11.12 -3.44
CA ILE A 79 -5.20 -11.32 -2.94
C ILE A 79 -5.27 -12.70 -2.29
N ARG A 80 -5.62 -12.76 -1.02
CA ARG A 80 -5.93 -14.00 -0.30
C ARG A 80 -7.44 -14.20 -0.31
N PHE A 81 -7.89 -15.32 -0.87
CA PHE A 81 -9.31 -15.62 -0.98
C PHE A 81 -9.79 -16.45 0.21
N TYR A 82 -10.70 -15.86 0.98
CA TYR A 82 -11.53 -16.55 1.95
C TYR A 82 -12.70 -17.20 1.21
N ARG A 83 -12.65 -18.53 1.06
CA ARG A 83 -13.80 -19.30 0.57
C ARG A 83 -14.85 -19.31 1.67
N THR A 84 -16.05 -18.85 1.35
CA THR A 84 -17.20 -18.88 2.27
C THR A 84 -17.62 -20.33 2.57
N ALA A 85 -18.77 -20.53 3.22
CA ALA A 85 -19.29 -21.88 3.44
C ALA A 85 -19.32 -22.68 2.11
N PRO A 86 -18.92 -23.96 2.11
CA PRO A 86 -18.64 -24.80 3.28
C PRO A 86 -17.22 -24.70 3.86
N HIS A 87 -16.27 -24.07 3.17
CA HIS A 87 -14.86 -24.06 3.57
C HIS A 87 -14.57 -23.18 4.79
N SER A 88 -15.12 -21.97 4.82
CA SER A 88 -14.92 -20.99 5.89
C SER A 88 -13.43 -20.76 6.25
N ALA A 89 -12.59 -20.64 5.22
CA ALA A 89 -11.14 -20.58 5.35
C ALA A 89 -10.50 -19.75 4.22
N ILE A 90 -9.34 -19.15 4.51
CA ILE A 90 -8.45 -18.69 3.44
C ILE A 90 -7.84 -19.92 2.80
N THR A 91 -8.02 -20.08 1.50
CA THR A 91 -7.58 -21.31 0.80
C THR A 91 -6.60 -21.01 -0.32
N HIS A 92 -6.67 -19.82 -0.91
CA HIS A 92 -5.87 -19.48 -2.08
C HIS A 92 -5.19 -18.13 -1.92
N VAL A 93 -4.03 -18.01 -2.55
CA VAL A 93 -3.29 -16.77 -2.75
C VAL A 93 -3.17 -16.52 -4.24
N CYS A 94 -3.57 -15.33 -4.67
CA CYS A 94 -3.44 -14.87 -6.03
C CYS A 94 -2.49 -13.70 -6.11
N GLU A 95 -1.43 -13.82 -6.90
CA GLU A 95 -0.59 -12.69 -7.26
C GLU A 95 -1.27 -11.86 -8.34
N VAL A 96 -1.24 -10.54 -8.17
CA VAL A 96 -1.93 -9.62 -9.08
C VAL A 96 -1.04 -8.48 -9.54
N ASP A 97 -1.33 -7.97 -10.74
CA ASP A 97 -0.77 -6.70 -11.19
C ASP A 97 -1.53 -5.52 -10.54
N ALA A 98 -0.96 -4.31 -10.67
CA ALA A 98 -1.66 -3.08 -10.37
C ALA A 98 -2.96 -2.97 -11.18
N ALA A 99 -3.94 -2.23 -10.65
CA ALA A 99 -5.25 -2.12 -11.27
C ALA A 99 -5.15 -1.51 -12.69
N ALA A 100 -5.67 -2.23 -13.68
CA ALA A 100 -6.14 -1.60 -14.91
C ALA A 100 -7.44 -0.83 -14.61
N THR A 101 -7.65 0.29 -15.29
CA THR A 101 -8.85 1.10 -15.12
C THR A 101 -9.60 1.32 -16.43
N ARG A 102 -10.80 1.88 -16.35
CA ARG A 102 -11.62 2.26 -17.52
C ARG A 102 -11.51 3.75 -17.86
N ASN A 103 -10.48 4.43 -17.38
CA ASN A 103 -10.26 5.84 -17.66
C ASN A 103 -10.02 6.07 -19.16
N SER A 104 -10.34 7.27 -19.63
CA SER A 104 -10.09 7.63 -21.03
C SER A 104 -8.58 7.58 -21.32
N GLY A 105 -8.19 6.79 -22.32
CA GLY A 105 -6.80 6.57 -22.70
C GLY A 105 -6.18 5.28 -22.13
N ASP A 106 -6.83 4.61 -21.19
CA ASP A 106 -6.35 3.32 -20.69
C ASP A 106 -6.58 2.21 -21.73
N ALA A 107 -5.68 1.23 -21.76
CA ALA A 107 -5.80 0.08 -22.64
C ALA A 107 -6.95 -0.83 -22.20
N ALA A 108 -7.73 -1.31 -23.17
CA ALA A 108 -8.76 -2.31 -22.93
C ALA A 108 -8.15 -3.66 -22.50
N LEU A 109 -8.88 -4.42 -21.69
CA LEU A 109 -8.48 -5.76 -21.30
C LEU A 109 -8.54 -6.74 -22.48
N PRO A 110 -7.72 -7.81 -22.51
CA PRO A 110 -7.89 -8.94 -23.43
C PRO A 110 -9.32 -9.50 -23.36
N ARG A 111 -9.92 -9.89 -24.48
CA ARG A 111 -11.36 -10.25 -24.54
C ARG A 111 -11.68 -11.71 -24.18
N ASP A 112 -10.66 -12.53 -23.97
CA ASP A 112 -10.71 -13.97 -23.74
C ASP A 112 -11.07 -14.37 -22.30
N GLY A 113 -10.87 -13.47 -21.33
CA GLY A 113 -11.25 -13.71 -19.94
C GLY A 113 -12.72 -13.43 -19.64
N LEU A 114 -13.29 -14.24 -18.74
CA LEU A 114 -14.66 -14.08 -18.24
C LEU A 114 -14.87 -12.68 -17.63
N GLY A 115 -15.85 -11.94 -18.15
CA GLY A 115 -16.20 -10.58 -17.72
C GLY A 115 -15.39 -9.47 -18.41
N ASN A 116 -14.34 -9.78 -19.16
CA ASN A 116 -13.47 -8.76 -19.75
C ASN A 116 -14.19 -7.96 -20.83
N LYS A 117 -15.02 -8.62 -21.65
CA LYS A 117 -15.80 -7.94 -22.71
C LYS A 117 -16.82 -6.99 -22.10
N GLU A 118 -17.52 -7.43 -21.05
CA GLU A 118 -18.52 -6.65 -20.34
C GLU A 118 -17.89 -5.46 -19.61
N TYR A 119 -16.72 -5.68 -18.98
CA TYR A 119 -15.94 -4.62 -18.35
C TYR A 119 -15.52 -3.54 -19.36
N ASN A 120 -14.93 -3.96 -20.49
CA ASN A 120 -14.51 -3.06 -21.58
C ASN A 120 -15.68 -2.31 -22.20
N GLY A 121 -16.84 -2.97 -22.32
CA GLY A 121 -18.07 -2.41 -22.88
C GLY A 121 -18.88 -1.56 -21.91
N ARG A 122 -18.44 -1.40 -20.65
CA ARG A 122 -19.19 -0.70 -19.59
C ARG A 122 -20.63 -1.24 -19.44
N HIS A 123 -20.77 -2.56 -19.42
CA HIS A 123 -22.06 -3.22 -19.23
C HIS A 123 -22.72 -2.79 -17.90
N ALA A 124 -24.04 -2.69 -17.86
CA ALA A 124 -24.79 -2.17 -16.70
C ALA A 124 -24.55 -2.97 -15.41
N ASP A 125 -24.45 -4.29 -15.50
CA ASP A 125 -24.14 -5.17 -14.35
C ASP A 125 -22.75 -4.90 -13.74
N TRP A 126 -21.89 -4.20 -14.49
CA TRP A 126 -20.53 -3.82 -14.10
C TRP A 126 -20.43 -2.33 -13.74
N ASP A 127 -21.56 -1.69 -13.48
CA ASP A 127 -21.59 -0.29 -13.08
C ASP A 127 -20.84 -0.06 -11.75
N GLY A 128 -19.96 0.93 -11.78
CA GLY A 128 -19.00 1.23 -10.73
C GLY A 128 -17.83 0.26 -10.58
N CYS A 129 -17.77 -0.88 -11.29
CA CYS A 129 -16.60 -1.77 -11.28
C CYS A 129 -15.48 -1.21 -12.17
N ASP A 130 -14.75 -0.21 -11.69
CA ASP A 130 -13.76 0.53 -12.48
C ASP A 130 -12.32 0.02 -12.34
N TYR A 131 -12.06 -0.95 -11.47
CA TYR A 131 -10.71 -1.47 -11.20
C TYR A 131 -10.63 -2.96 -11.53
N ALA A 132 -9.68 -3.35 -12.37
CA ALA A 132 -9.44 -4.73 -12.77
C ALA A 132 -8.01 -5.16 -12.42
N TYR A 133 -7.88 -6.19 -11.58
CA TYR A 133 -6.61 -6.73 -11.11
C TYR A 133 -6.30 -8.00 -11.89
N ARG A 134 -5.28 -7.97 -12.74
CA ARG A 134 -4.88 -9.16 -13.53
C ARG A 134 -4.40 -10.23 -12.57
N ILE A 135 -4.98 -11.42 -12.66
CA ILE A 135 -4.54 -12.58 -11.89
C ILE A 135 -3.37 -13.22 -12.62
N LYS A 136 -2.18 -13.16 -12.04
CA LYS A 136 -0.94 -13.69 -12.64
C LYS A 136 -0.79 -15.17 -12.35
N TYR A 137 -0.99 -15.51 -11.08
CA TYR A 137 -0.82 -16.84 -10.56
C TYR A 137 -1.79 -17.06 -9.40
N VAL A 138 -2.29 -18.28 -9.28
CA VAL A 138 -3.14 -18.75 -8.19
C VAL A 138 -2.49 -20.00 -7.63
N ARG A 139 -2.32 -20.04 -6.31
CA ARG A 139 -1.93 -21.24 -5.57
C ARG A 139 -2.87 -21.50 -4.42
N GLU A 140 -3.06 -22.77 -4.11
CA GLU A 140 -3.63 -23.21 -2.86
C GLU A 140 -2.61 -23.02 -1.72
N ILE A 141 -3.09 -22.85 -0.49
CA ILE A 141 -2.24 -22.77 0.71
C ILE A 141 -1.93 -24.21 1.18
N ASP A 142 -0.65 -24.52 1.36
CA ASP A 142 -0.13 -25.87 1.62
C ASP A 142 -0.73 -26.58 2.86
N CYS A 143 -1.22 -25.82 3.85
CA CYS A 143 -1.78 -26.38 5.09
C CYS A 143 -3.27 -26.78 5.00
N GLY A 144 -3.83 -26.90 3.79
CA GLY A 144 -5.26 -27.17 3.60
C GLY A 144 -6.16 -25.97 3.92
N GLY A 145 -5.58 -24.77 3.99
CA GLY A 145 -6.25 -23.51 4.28
C GLY A 145 -6.16 -23.04 5.74
N ILE A 146 -6.47 -21.76 5.93
CA ILE A 146 -6.43 -21.05 7.21
C ILE A 146 -7.89 -20.85 7.67
N PRO A 147 -8.44 -21.70 8.54
CA PRO A 147 -9.83 -21.62 8.98
C PRO A 147 -10.12 -20.35 9.78
N LEU A 148 -11.37 -19.91 9.76
CA LEU A 148 -11.84 -18.73 10.50
C LEU A 148 -11.46 -18.75 11.99
N ALA A 149 -11.44 -19.93 12.62
CA ALA A 149 -11.01 -20.07 14.02
C ALA A 149 -9.56 -19.61 14.24
N LEU A 150 -8.63 -19.98 13.36
CA LEU A 150 -7.23 -19.52 13.43
C LEU A 150 -7.10 -18.04 13.08
N MET A 151 -7.92 -17.55 12.15
CA MET A 151 -7.96 -16.12 11.82
C MET A 151 -8.42 -15.28 13.03
N LYS A 152 -9.38 -15.79 13.82
CA LYS A 152 -9.87 -15.15 15.05
C LYS A 152 -8.77 -15.00 16.11
N ASN A 153 -7.91 -16.00 16.25
CA ASN A 153 -6.74 -15.94 17.12
C ASN A 153 -5.73 -14.85 16.69
N ASN A 154 -5.84 -14.39 15.44
CA ASN A 154 -5.02 -13.34 14.83
C ASN A 154 -5.76 -12.00 14.67
N GLY A 155 -6.85 -11.79 15.40
CA GLY A 155 -7.56 -10.51 15.47
C GLY A 155 -8.66 -10.31 14.42
N VAL A 156 -8.97 -11.31 13.59
CA VAL A 156 -10.15 -11.25 12.70
C VAL A 156 -11.41 -11.50 13.52
N ARG A 157 -12.34 -10.54 13.57
CA ARG A 157 -13.52 -10.66 14.45
C ARG A 157 -14.61 -11.61 13.91
N ALA A 158 -14.82 -11.59 12.60
CA ALA A 158 -15.89 -12.34 11.94
C ALA A 158 -15.42 -12.80 10.55
N ALA A 159 -16.20 -13.69 9.92
CA ALA A 159 -15.96 -14.10 8.54
C ALA A 159 -15.88 -12.86 7.63
N PRO A 160 -14.85 -12.73 6.78
CA PRO A 160 -14.79 -11.65 5.80
C PRO A 160 -16.08 -11.58 4.98
N GLN A 161 -16.68 -10.40 4.89
CA GLN A 161 -17.91 -10.13 4.10
C GLN A 161 -17.61 -9.31 2.83
N GLY A 162 -16.37 -8.88 2.65
CA GLY A 162 -15.97 -7.97 1.58
C GLY A 162 -14.46 -7.96 1.45
N ARG A 163 -13.84 -6.78 1.62
CA ARG A 163 -12.38 -6.63 1.68
C ARG A 163 -11.89 -6.28 3.07
N MET A 164 -10.69 -6.73 3.39
CA MET A 164 -9.91 -6.21 4.51
C MET A 164 -8.42 -6.43 4.27
N MET A 165 -7.56 -5.61 4.86
CA MET A 165 -6.13 -5.90 4.87
C MET A 165 -5.86 -7.19 5.64
N LEU A 166 -5.05 -8.08 5.08
CA LEU A 166 -4.68 -9.31 5.77
C LEU A 166 -3.88 -8.97 7.04
N PRO A 167 -4.23 -9.49 8.23
CA PRO A 167 -3.42 -9.37 9.43
C PRO A 167 -1.96 -9.79 9.20
N GLN A 168 -1.00 -8.97 9.63
CA GLN A 168 0.43 -9.27 9.46
C GLN A 168 0.83 -10.57 10.16
N SER A 169 0.18 -10.93 11.27
CA SER A 169 0.45 -12.19 11.96
C SER A 169 0.03 -13.42 11.16
N ILE A 170 -1.03 -13.31 10.34
CA ILE A 170 -1.42 -14.36 9.40
C ILE A 170 -0.41 -14.39 8.23
N ALA A 171 -0.09 -13.23 7.65
CA ALA A 171 0.87 -13.16 6.55
C ALA A 171 2.22 -13.77 6.93
N ALA A 172 2.76 -13.46 8.11
CA ALA A 172 4.06 -13.95 8.58
C ALA A 172 4.10 -15.46 8.88
N GLN A 173 2.94 -16.10 9.13
CA GLN A 173 2.86 -17.52 9.48
C GLN A 173 2.60 -18.42 8.28
N TYR A 174 1.97 -17.89 7.24
CA TYR A 174 1.41 -18.68 6.13
C TYR A 174 1.81 -18.10 4.76
N ASP A 175 3.00 -17.52 4.64
CA ASP A 175 3.46 -16.95 3.37
C ASP A 175 3.97 -17.99 2.37
#